data_AF-A0A1H8JMR9-F1
#
_entry.id   AF-A0A1H8JMR9-F1
#
_cell.length_a   1.000
_cell.length_b   1.000
_cell.length_c   1.000
_cell.angle_alpha   90.00
_cell.angle_beta   90.00
_cell.angle_gamma   90.00
#
_symmetry.space_group_name_H-M   'P 1'
#
loop_
_entity.id
_entity.type
_entity.pdbx_description
1 polymer ?
#
loop_
_entity_poly.entity_id
_entity_poly.type
_entity_poly.pdbx_seq_one_letter_code
_entity_poly.pdbx_strand_id
1 'polypeptide(L)'
;MKRSSYNPMRWRIRQAFIAYKIASQKSRSPLSLQYYSMAPFMFGEGRAVKYLARPCATPPSDEISDGPNFLREALWKALASGPACFELFVQERKDGMDIENILIEWPESSSPYRRVGKIEVSSGQANADARERACESLTFNPWHAPAEQRPLGGINRLRKAVYEAISSYRSSRNNVTPVDPAMLWKNF
;
A
#
# COMPACT_ATOMS: atom_id res chain seq x y z
N MET A 1 4.75 20.60 -47.72
CA MET A 1 5.95 20.13 -46.98
C MET A 1 5.63 20.08 -45.49
N LYS A 2 5.09 18.97 -44.96
CA LYS A 2 4.79 18.82 -43.53
C LYS A 2 6.03 18.28 -42.82
N ARG A 3 6.76 19.12 -42.10
CA ARG A 3 7.86 18.68 -41.24
C ARG A 3 7.26 17.86 -40.08
N SER A 4 7.50 16.56 -40.08
CA SER A 4 7.21 15.69 -38.95
C SER A 4 8.02 16.16 -37.75
N SER A 5 7.34 16.64 -36.69
CA SER A 5 8.02 17.10 -35.48
C SER A 5 8.35 15.92 -34.58
N TYR A 6 9.39 15.16 -34.94
CA TYR A 6 10.05 14.28 -33.99
C TYR A 6 10.82 15.14 -32.99
N ASN A 7 10.13 15.58 -31.94
CA ASN A 7 10.74 16.34 -30.84
C ASN A 7 11.08 15.37 -29.68
N PRO A 8 12.35 14.97 -29.51
CA PRO A 8 12.75 14.06 -28.44
C PRO A 8 12.51 14.63 -27.03
N MET A 9 12.36 15.95 -26.86
CA MET A 9 12.04 16.55 -25.55
C MET A 9 10.60 16.27 -25.08
N ARG A 10 9.71 15.79 -25.94
CA ARG A 10 8.35 15.35 -25.52
C ARG A 10 8.33 13.91 -25.03
N TRP A 11 9.45 13.19 -25.12
CA TRP A 11 9.49 11.78 -24.77
C TRP A 11 9.43 11.64 -23.26
N ARG A 12 8.39 10.96 -22.78
CA ARG A 12 8.18 10.62 -21.37
C ARG A 12 9.05 9.41 -20.97
N ILE A 13 10.36 9.49 -21.24
CA ILE A 13 11.32 8.37 -21.09
C ILE A 13 11.33 7.87 -19.65
N ARG A 14 11.34 8.78 -18.67
CA ARG A 14 11.26 8.43 -17.24
C ARG A 14 10.00 7.63 -16.94
N GLN A 15 8.85 8.03 -17.47
CA GLN A 15 7.59 7.33 -17.25
C GLN A 15 7.53 5.99 -17.96
N ALA A 16 8.11 5.87 -19.17
CA ALA A 16 8.24 4.60 -19.86
C ALA A 16 9.11 3.61 -19.08
N PHE A 17 10.22 4.08 -18.50
CA PHE A 17 11.07 3.26 -17.64
C PHE A 17 10.37 2.83 -16.34
N ILE A 18 9.58 3.72 -15.72
CA ILE A 18 8.74 3.36 -14.56
C ILE A 18 7.71 2.29 -14.96
N ALA A 19 7.03 2.45 -16.10
CA ALA A 19 6.06 1.47 -16.58
C ALA A 19 6.70 0.11 -16.85
N TYR A 20 7.89 0.09 -17.46
CA TYR A 20 8.67 -1.13 -17.66
C TYR A 20 9.03 -1.82 -16.35
N LYS A 21 9.54 -1.06 -15.36
CA LYS A 21 9.83 -1.59 -14.02
C LYS A 21 8.60 -2.24 -13.39
N ILE A 22 7.45 -1.56 -13.42
CA ILE A 22 6.19 -2.10 -12.89
C ILE A 22 5.80 -3.39 -13.61
N ALA A 23 5.85 -3.42 -14.95
CA ALA A 23 5.49 -4.60 -15.73
C ALA A 23 6.44 -5.79 -15.50
N SER A 24 7.72 -5.52 -15.21
CA SER A 24 8.73 -6.54 -14.95
C SER A 24 8.69 -7.13 -13.53
N GLN A 25 8.03 -6.44 -12.58
CA GLN A 25 7.91 -6.92 -11.21
C GLN A 25 6.83 -8.00 -11.12
N LYS A 26 7.25 -9.27 -11.08
CA LYS A 26 6.36 -10.38 -10.76
C LYS A 26 6.36 -10.65 -9.26
N SER A 27 5.23 -10.40 -8.60
CA SER A 27 5.04 -10.83 -7.21
C SER A 27 4.64 -12.30 -7.17
N ARG A 28 5.21 -13.05 -6.21
CA ARG A 28 4.89 -14.47 -5.99
C ARG A 28 3.96 -14.69 -4.79
N SER A 29 4.02 -13.80 -3.81
CA SER A 29 3.19 -13.86 -2.60
C SER A 29 2.98 -12.45 -2.09
N PRO A 30 1.79 -12.09 -1.59
CA PRO A 30 1.57 -10.82 -0.90
C PRO A 30 2.50 -10.62 0.31
N LEU A 31 2.96 -11.72 0.92
CA LEU A 31 3.84 -11.69 2.10
C LEU A 31 5.31 -11.44 1.78
N SER A 32 5.71 -11.45 0.49
CA SER A 32 7.09 -11.20 0.07
C SER A 32 7.33 -9.77 -0.42
N LEU A 33 6.27 -8.98 -0.55
CA LEU A 33 6.34 -7.62 -1.09
C LEU A 33 6.69 -6.59 -0.03
N GLN A 34 7.38 -5.55 -0.49
CA GLN A 34 7.52 -4.31 0.25
C GLN A 34 6.42 -3.33 -0.17
N TYR A 35 5.70 -2.78 0.81
CA TYR A 35 4.61 -1.84 0.60
C TYR A 35 5.03 -0.44 1.03
N TYR A 36 4.57 0.55 0.28
CA TYR A 36 4.87 1.95 0.53
C TYR A 36 3.58 2.76 0.65
N SER A 37 3.58 3.73 1.54
CA SER A 37 2.53 4.75 1.63
C SER A 37 2.42 5.64 0.37
N MET A 38 3.52 5.73 -0.40
CA MET A 38 3.74 6.60 -1.58
C MET A 38 3.65 8.10 -1.26
N ALA A 39 2.48 8.55 -0.80
CA ALA A 39 2.22 9.92 -0.41
C ALA A 39 2.61 10.16 1.06
N PRO A 40 3.03 11.39 1.42
CA PRO A 40 3.45 11.72 2.78
C PRO A 40 2.28 11.96 3.74
N PHE A 41 2.56 11.83 5.03
CA PHE A 41 1.64 12.03 6.14
C PHE A 41 2.28 12.97 7.16
N MET A 42 1.47 13.70 7.93
CA MET A 42 1.94 14.51 9.05
C MET A 42 2.52 13.60 10.13
N PHE A 43 3.45 14.11 10.93
CA PHE A 43 4.03 13.36 12.04
C PHE A 43 4.33 14.29 13.23
N GLY A 44 3.26 14.85 13.79
CA GLY A 44 3.33 15.99 14.69
C GLY A 44 3.53 17.31 13.94
N GLU A 45 3.69 18.38 14.70
CA GLU A 45 3.75 19.74 14.15
C GLU A 45 4.97 19.94 13.24
N GLY A 46 4.74 20.49 12.04
CA GLY A 46 5.79 20.84 11.06
C GLY A 46 6.51 19.67 10.40
N ARG A 47 6.25 18.42 10.79
CA ARG A 47 6.97 17.23 10.32
C ARG A 47 6.11 16.38 9.40
N ALA A 48 6.77 15.72 8.44
CA ALA A 48 6.13 14.82 7.51
C ALA A 48 6.95 13.54 7.37
N VAL A 49 6.26 12.42 7.16
CA VAL A 49 6.89 11.11 6.96
C VAL A 49 6.26 10.37 5.78
N LYS A 50 7.03 9.44 5.20
CA LYS A 50 6.51 8.35 4.38
C LYS A 50 6.69 7.04 5.13
N TYR A 51 5.70 6.15 5.07
CA TYR A 51 5.76 4.81 5.64
C TYR A 51 6.18 3.76 4.63
N LEU A 52 6.87 2.74 5.12
CA LEU A 52 7.25 1.52 4.41
C LEU A 52 7.00 0.32 5.32
N ALA A 53 6.41 -0.74 4.78
CA ALA A 53 6.28 -2.03 5.44
C ALA A 53 7.00 -3.08 4.59
N ARG A 54 7.94 -3.82 5.19
CA ARG A 54 8.68 -4.87 4.50
C ARG A 54 8.65 -6.17 5.29
N PRO A 55 8.73 -7.35 4.65
CA PRO A 55 8.74 -8.62 5.36
C PRO A 55 9.90 -8.70 6.35
N CYS A 56 9.67 -9.27 7.54
CA CYS A 56 10.71 -9.39 8.57
C CYS A 56 11.84 -10.36 8.20
N ALA A 57 11.51 -11.34 7.37
CA ALA A 57 12.45 -12.26 6.77
C ALA A 57 12.09 -12.39 5.29
N THR A 58 13.08 -12.72 4.47
CA THR A 58 12.81 -13.15 3.10
C THR A 58 11.98 -14.42 3.16
N PRO A 59 10.73 -14.43 2.69
CA PRO A 59 9.96 -15.66 2.68
C PRO A 59 10.63 -16.68 1.75
N PRO A 60 10.49 -17.98 2.04
CA PRO A 60 10.99 -19.03 1.15
C PRO A 60 10.42 -18.84 -0.25
N SER A 61 11.16 -19.29 -1.27
CA SER A 61 10.66 -19.24 -2.65
C SER A 61 9.47 -20.18 -2.77
N ASP A 62 8.26 -19.62 -2.66
CA ASP A 62 7.05 -20.41 -2.88
C ASP A 62 7.01 -20.89 -4.34
N GLU A 63 6.62 -22.15 -4.51
CA GLU A 63 6.24 -22.69 -5.82
C GLU A 63 5.18 -21.78 -6.45
N ILE A 64 5.39 -21.44 -7.72
CA ILE A 64 4.47 -20.59 -8.47
C ILE A 64 3.26 -21.46 -8.83
N SER A 65 2.10 -21.13 -8.25
CA SER A 65 0.81 -21.60 -8.76
C SER A 65 0.41 -20.71 -9.93
N ASP A 66 -0.03 -21.31 -11.03
CA ASP A 66 -0.58 -20.61 -12.17
C ASP A 66 -2.12 -20.57 -12.06
N GLY A 67 -2.73 -19.38 -12.11
CA GLY A 67 -4.19 -19.24 -12.02
C GLY A 67 -4.63 -17.81 -11.69
N PRO A 68 -5.93 -17.49 -11.83
CA PRO A 68 -6.43 -16.13 -11.60
C PRO A 68 -6.34 -15.67 -10.13
N ASN A 69 -6.25 -16.60 -9.17
CA ASN A 69 -6.25 -16.34 -7.73
C ASN A 69 -4.96 -16.75 -7.02
N PHE A 70 -3.87 -17.00 -7.75
CA PHE A 70 -2.65 -17.62 -7.20
C PHE A 70 -2.05 -16.86 -5.99
N LEU A 71 -2.13 -15.52 -5.96
CA LEU A 71 -1.64 -14.72 -4.83
C LEU A 71 -2.48 -14.94 -3.54
N ARG A 72 -3.79 -15.15 -3.69
CA ARG A 72 -4.69 -15.46 -2.57
C ARG A 72 -4.36 -16.85 -2.02
N GLU A 73 -4.16 -17.83 -2.90
CA GLU A 73 -3.76 -19.19 -2.53
C GLU A 73 -2.41 -19.22 -1.83
N ALA A 74 -1.42 -18.48 -2.36
CA ALA A 74 -0.09 -18.36 -1.76
C ALA A 74 -0.14 -17.74 -0.35
N LEU A 75 -0.94 -16.68 -0.17
CA LEU A 75 -1.17 -16.07 1.14
C LEU A 75 -1.74 -17.09 2.14
N TRP A 76 -2.78 -17.84 1.75
CA TRP A 76 -3.41 -18.82 2.65
C TRP A 76 -2.53 -20.02 2.96
N LYS A 77 -1.79 -20.52 1.97
CA LYS A 77 -0.81 -21.59 2.17
C LYS A 77 0.24 -21.17 3.21
N ALA A 78 0.79 -19.96 3.06
CA ALA A 78 1.78 -19.42 4.00
C ALA A 78 1.21 -19.24 5.41
N LEU A 79 0.02 -18.63 5.56
CA LEU A 79 -0.61 -18.41 6.86
C LEU A 79 -1.12 -19.70 7.54
N ALA A 80 -1.31 -20.78 6.78
CA ALA A 80 -1.56 -22.11 7.33
C ALA A 80 -0.29 -22.76 7.90
N SER A 81 0.90 -22.39 7.41
CA SER A 81 2.19 -22.88 7.91
C SER A 81 2.73 -22.09 9.10
N GLY A 82 2.30 -20.83 9.28
CA GLY A 82 2.72 -20.02 10.41
C GLY A 82 2.34 -18.55 10.26
N PRO A 83 2.53 -17.72 11.31
CA PRO A 83 2.23 -16.30 11.25
C PRO A 83 3.20 -15.58 10.32
N ALA A 84 2.73 -14.49 9.71
CA ALA A 84 3.57 -13.62 8.89
C ALA A 84 3.92 -12.33 9.63
N CYS A 85 4.97 -11.65 9.16
CA CYS A 85 5.54 -10.52 9.84
C CYS A 85 6.04 -9.47 8.87
N PHE A 86 5.71 -8.20 9.15
CA PHE A 86 6.31 -7.04 8.51
C PHE A 86 6.96 -6.11 9.54
N GLU A 87 8.12 -5.57 9.21
CA GLU A 87 8.72 -4.46 9.91
C GLU A 87 8.16 -3.15 9.34
N LEU A 88 7.68 -2.27 10.22
CA LEU A 88 7.17 -0.94 9.84
C LEU A 88 8.27 0.11 10.01
N PHE A 89 8.46 0.92 8.97
CA PHE A 89 9.45 1.98 8.90
C PHE A 89 8.81 3.34 8.59
N VAL A 90 9.51 4.39 9.01
CA VAL A 90 9.24 5.77 8.62
C VAL A 90 10.47 6.38 7.97
N GLN A 91 10.24 7.19 6.94
CA GLN A 91 11.23 8.07 6.34
C GLN A 91 10.80 9.50 6.59
N GLU A 92 11.62 10.28 7.30
CA GLU A 92 11.29 11.66 7.64
C GLU A 92 11.61 12.60 6.48
N ARG A 93 10.74 13.56 6.20
CA ARG A 93 11.00 14.59 5.20
C ARG A 93 12.14 15.51 5.65
N LYS A 94 13.06 15.80 4.75
CA LYS A 94 14.11 16.84 4.89
C LYS A 94 13.88 17.97 3.90
N ASP A 95 14.66 19.05 4.03
CA ASP A 95 14.58 20.19 3.12
C ASP A 95 14.80 19.77 1.66
N GLY A 96 14.04 20.40 0.77
CA GLY A 96 14.05 20.07 -0.67
C GLY A 96 13.26 18.80 -1.06
N MET A 97 12.75 18.02 -0.10
CA MET A 97 11.89 16.85 -0.41
C MET A 97 10.44 17.27 -0.68
N ASP A 98 9.93 16.89 -1.84
CA ASP A 98 8.60 17.27 -2.32
C ASP A 98 7.47 16.47 -1.64
N ILE A 99 6.41 17.16 -1.23
CA ILE A 99 5.19 16.60 -0.62
C ILE A 99 4.08 16.40 -1.67
N GLU A 100 4.02 17.28 -2.67
CA GLU A 100 2.95 17.31 -3.67
C GLU A 100 3.25 16.35 -4.83
N ASN A 101 4.52 16.21 -5.22
CA ASN A 101 4.92 15.30 -6.30
C ASN A 101 5.35 13.91 -5.79
N ILE A 102 4.39 12.98 -5.73
CA ILE A 102 4.63 11.60 -5.28
C ILE A 102 5.42 10.74 -6.28
N LEU A 103 5.74 11.26 -7.48
CA LEU A 103 6.58 10.56 -8.47
C LEU A 103 8.08 10.72 -8.19
N ILE A 104 8.44 11.55 -7.20
CA ILE A 104 9.81 11.79 -6.78
C ILE A 104 10.06 11.04 -5.46
N GLU A 105 11.02 10.12 -5.50
CA GLU A 105 11.51 9.43 -4.31
C GLU A 105 12.31 10.38 -3.43
N TRP A 106 12.21 10.20 -2.11
CA TRP A 106 13.05 10.91 -1.16
C TRP A 106 14.37 10.14 -1.01
N PRO A 107 15.54 10.76 -1.26
CA PRO A 107 16.81 10.04 -1.23
C PRO A 107 17.09 9.43 0.15
N GLU A 108 17.33 8.12 0.19
CA GLU A 108 17.65 7.40 1.43
C GLU A 108 18.97 7.84 2.06
N SER A 109 19.92 8.34 1.25
CA SER A 109 21.17 8.92 1.74
C SER A 109 20.96 10.18 2.59
N SER A 110 19.91 10.96 2.30
CA SER A 110 19.56 12.16 3.06
C SER A 110 18.54 11.89 4.16
N SER A 111 17.66 10.90 3.96
CA SER A 111 16.71 10.46 4.97
C SER A 111 16.56 8.93 4.93
N PRO A 112 17.28 8.20 5.79
CA PRO A 112 17.17 6.76 5.85
C PRO A 112 15.87 6.32 6.53
N TYR A 113 15.35 5.16 6.13
CA TYR A 113 14.22 4.53 6.80
C TYR A 113 14.58 4.10 8.24
N ARG A 114 13.74 4.46 9.20
CA ARG A 114 13.87 4.08 10.61
C ARG A 114 12.74 3.15 11.01
N ARG A 115 13.08 2.00 11.59
CA ARG A 115 12.08 1.04 12.09
C ARG A 115 11.35 1.65 13.28
N VAL A 116 10.02 1.58 13.27
CA VAL A 116 9.14 2.10 14.33
C VAL A 116 8.22 1.03 14.90
N GLY A 117 8.11 -0.13 14.26
CA GLY A 117 7.22 -1.17 14.73
C GLY A 117 7.32 -2.47 13.96
N LYS A 118 6.37 -3.36 14.27
CA LYS A 118 6.19 -4.67 13.68
C LYS A 118 4.68 -4.88 13.48
N ILE A 119 4.30 -5.44 12.34
CA ILE A 119 2.94 -5.86 12.03
C ILE A 119 2.98 -7.38 11.98
N GLU A 120 2.20 -8.03 12.83
CA GLU A 120 2.05 -9.48 12.85
C GLU A 120 0.72 -9.84 12.19
N VAL A 121 0.76 -10.81 11.29
CA VAL A 121 -0.44 -11.37 10.67
C VAL A 121 -0.59 -12.78 11.23
N SER A 122 -1.68 -13.01 11.97
CA SER A 122 -1.96 -14.27 12.65
C SER A 122 -1.95 -15.45 11.68
N SER A 123 -1.45 -16.60 12.14
CA SER A 123 -1.68 -17.87 11.45
C SER A 123 -3.11 -18.34 11.68
N GLY A 124 -3.70 -18.98 10.69
CA GLY A 124 -4.96 -19.70 10.88
C GLY A 124 -5.91 -19.70 9.68
N GLN A 125 -6.75 -20.73 9.69
CA GLN A 125 -7.93 -20.84 8.83
C GLN A 125 -9.16 -20.58 9.69
N ALA A 126 -9.51 -19.31 9.89
CA ALA A 126 -10.88 -18.98 10.26
C ALA A 126 -11.83 -19.50 9.17
N ASN A 127 -13.11 -19.72 9.50
CA ASN A 127 -14.16 -20.05 8.54
C ASN A 127 -14.01 -19.16 7.29
N ALA A 128 -13.55 -19.77 6.18
CA ALA A 128 -13.06 -19.03 5.03
C ALA A 128 -14.15 -18.14 4.43
N ASP A 129 -15.40 -18.61 4.42
CA ASP A 129 -16.54 -17.87 3.89
C ASP A 129 -16.93 -16.69 4.78
N ALA A 130 -16.93 -16.88 6.10
CA ALA A 130 -17.24 -15.81 7.04
C ALA A 130 -16.17 -14.71 6.99
N ARG A 131 -14.90 -15.11 6.89
CA ARG A 131 -13.78 -14.19 6.76
C ARG A 131 -13.77 -13.47 5.42
N GLU A 132 -14.05 -14.15 4.31
CA GLU A 132 -14.11 -13.51 2.99
C GLU A 132 -15.22 -12.46 2.96
N ARG A 133 -16.42 -12.78 3.49
CA ARG A 133 -17.51 -11.80 3.63
C ARG A 133 -17.11 -10.61 4.50
N ALA A 134 -16.39 -10.85 5.59
CA ALA A 134 -15.86 -9.78 6.43
C ALA A 134 -14.84 -8.92 5.67
N CYS A 135 -13.85 -9.52 5.01
CA CYS A 135 -12.87 -8.84 4.16
C CYS A 135 -13.54 -7.98 3.08
N GLU A 136 -14.52 -8.54 2.38
CA GLU A 136 -15.29 -7.83 1.36
C GLU A 136 -16.06 -6.64 1.94
N SER A 137 -16.49 -6.70 3.20
CA SER A 137 -17.18 -5.58 3.85
C SER A 137 -16.26 -4.44 4.30
N LEU A 138 -14.96 -4.71 4.50
CA LEU A 138 -14.01 -3.74 5.05
C LEU A 138 -13.85 -2.51 4.15
N THR A 139 -13.61 -1.37 4.80
CA THR A 139 -13.26 -0.12 4.12
C THR A 139 -12.00 0.48 4.74
N PHE A 140 -11.01 0.77 3.90
CA PHE A 140 -9.78 1.45 4.29
C PHE A 140 -9.74 2.85 3.69
N ASN A 141 -9.57 3.88 4.53
CA ASN A 141 -9.39 5.26 4.08
C ASN A 141 -8.17 5.85 4.78
N PRO A 142 -7.17 6.41 4.06
CA PRO A 142 -5.98 7.00 4.68
C PRO A 142 -6.29 8.18 5.62
N TRP A 143 -7.48 8.80 5.50
CA TRP A 143 -7.93 9.87 6.39
C TRP A 143 -8.54 9.38 7.71
N HIS A 144 -8.67 8.07 7.92
CA HIS A 144 -8.93 7.49 9.23
C HIS A 144 -7.65 7.52 10.07
N ALA A 145 -7.19 8.74 10.37
CA ALA A 145 -5.96 9.02 11.09
C ALA A 145 -6.20 10.17 12.06
N PRO A 146 -5.50 10.21 13.21
CA PRO A 146 -5.53 11.36 14.10
C PRO A 146 -4.96 12.61 13.39
N ALA A 147 -5.30 13.80 13.90
CA ALA A 147 -4.95 15.06 13.26
C ALA A 147 -3.43 15.23 13.08
N GLU A 148 -2.66 14.73 14.04
CA GLU A 148 -1.19 14.75 14.09
C GLU A 148 -0.55 13.82 13.05
N GLN A 149 -1.32 12.89 12.47
CA GLN A 149 -0.89 11.93 11.45
C GLN A 149 -1.67 12.05 10.15
N ARG A 150 -2.38 13.16 9.97
CA ARG A 150 -3.24 13.36 8.79
C ARG A 150 -2.45 13.24 7.48
N PRO A 151 -3.07 12.72 6.41
CA PRO A 151 -2.46 12.69 5.08
C PRO A 151 -2.07 14.08 4.55
N LEU A 152 -0.97 14.17 3.81
CA LEU A 152 -0.45 15.41 3.21
C LEU A 152 -0.38 15.32 1.68
N GLY A 153 -0.41 16.48 1.01
CA GLY A 153 -0.32 16.59 -0.45
C GLY A 153 -1.66 16.43 -1.19
N GLY A 154 -1.69 16.86 -2.45
CA GLY A 154 -2.89 16.91 -3.30
C GLY A 154 -3.51 15.56 -3.58
N ILE A 155 -2.70 14.52 -3.81
CA ILE A 155 -3.19 13.17 -4.04
C ILE A 155 -3.94 12.64 -2.81
N ASN A 156 -3.43 12.89 -1.61
CA ASN A 156 -4.14 12.47 -0.41
C ASN A 156 -5.44 13.27 -0.20
N ARG A 157 -5.46 14.59 -0.46
CA ARG A 157 -6.71 15.37 -0.43
C ARG A 157 -7.77 14.79 -1.37
N LEU A 158 -7.38 14.40 -2.59
CA LEU A 158 -8.26 13.71 -3.54
C LEU A 158 -8.74 12.35 -3.01
N ARG A 159 -7.84 11.55 -2.42
CA ARG A 159 -8.19 10.23 -1.84
C ARG A 159 -9.26 10.35 -0.76
N LYS A 160 -9.35 11.45 -0.01
CA LYS A 160 -10.43 11.65 0.97
C LYS A 160 -11.80 11.49 0.32
N ALA A 161 -12.09 12.36 -0.64
CA ALA A 161 -13.39 12.44 -1.29
C ALA A 161 -13.71 11.15 -2.07
N VAL A 162 -12.72 10.58 -2.77
CA VAL A 162 -12.91 9.37 -3.59
C VAL A 162 -13.22 8.15 -2.72
N TYR A 163 -12.46 7.92 -1.65
CA TYR A 163 -12.67 6.75 -0.79
C TYR A 163 -13.98 6.85 0.00
N GLU A 164 -14.35 8.05 0.47
CA GLU A 164 -15.65 8.30 1.14
C GLU A 164 -16.83 8.00 0.20
N ALA A 165 -16.77 8.48 -1.06
CA ALA A 165 -17.82 8.25 -2.05
C ALA A 165 -17.95 6.78 -2.45
N ILE A 166 -16.84 6.11 -2.78
CA ILE A 166 -16.87 4.71 -3.23
C ILE A 166 -17.27 3.76 -2.09
N SER A 167 -16.82 4.01 -0.86
CA SER A 167 -17.24 3.25 0.31
C SER A 167 -18.75 3.32 0.50
N SER A 168 -19.30 4.54 0.53
CA SER A 168 -20.74 4.78 0.71
C SER A 168 -21.56 4.10 -0.39
N TYR A 169 -21.13 4.22 -1.65
CA TYR A 169 -21.78 3.57 -2.78
C TYR A 169 -21.77 2.04 -2.65
N ARG A 170 -20.62 1.43 -2.35
CA ARG A 170 -20.47 -0.03 -2.25
C ARG A 170 -21.29 -0.60 -1.09
N SER A 171 -21.24 0.03 0.07
CA SER A 171 -21.99 -0.38 1.25
C SER A 171 -23.51 -0.27 1.04
N SER A 172 -23.98 0.80 0.40
CA SER A 172 -25.39 0.94 0.02
C SER A 172 -25.83 -0.12 -1.00
N ARG A 173 -25.04 -0.33 -2.07
CA ARG A 173 -25.36 -1.30 -3.13
C ARG A 173 -25.37 -2.74 -2.65
N ASN A 174 -24.45 -3.09 -1.75
CA ASN A 174 -24.32 -4.44 -1.24
C ASN A 174 -25.20 -4.69 0.00
N ASN A 175 -25.91 -3.67 0.48
CA ASN A 175 -26.70 -3.71 1.72
C ASN A 175 -25.87 -4.16 2.94
N VAL A 176 -24.65 -3.63 3.04
CA VAL A 176 -23.71 -3.95 4.12
C VAL A 176 -23.40 -2.69 4.91
N THR A 177 -23.45 -2.78 6.24
CA THR A 177 -22.97 -1.70 7.11
C THR A 177 -21.44 -1.77 7.16
N PRO A 178 -20.71 -0.68 6.80
CA PRO A 178 -19.26 -0.67 6.94
C PRO A 178 -18.88 -0.95 8.39
N VAL A 179 -17.96 -1.89 8.59
CA VAL A 179 -17.38 -2.18 9.91
C VAL A 179 -16.00 -1.54 9.97
N ASP A 180 -15.66 -0.95 11.12
CA ASP A 180 -14.31 -0.46 11.38
C ASP A 180 -13.32 -1.64 11.33
N PRO A 181 -12.31 -1.61 10.43
CA PRO A 181 -11.27 -2.65 10.39
C PRO A 181 -10.60 -2.91 11.74
N ALA A 182 -10.44 -1.89 12.58
CA ALA A 182 -9.81 -2.03 13.89
C ALA A 182 -10.62 -2.95 14.83
N MET A 183 -11.95 -2.98 14.69
CA MET A 183 -12.83 -3.85 15.48
C MET A 183 -12.74 -5.31 15.05
N LEU A 184 -12.39 -5.57 13.79
CA LEU A 184 -12.27 -6.93 13.26
C LEU A 184 -10.87 -7.51 13.39
N TRP A 185 -9.84 -6.70 13.67
CA TRP A 185 -8.44 -7.15 13.73
C TRP A 185 -8.21 -8.34 14.69
N LYS A 186 -8.94 -8.40 15.81
CA LYS A 186 -8.83 -9.52 16.77
C LYS A 186 -9.40 -10.85 16.26
N ASN A 187 -10.18 -10.80 15.18
CA ASN A 187 -10.84 -11.96 14.59
C ASN A 187 -10.09 -12.52 13.37
N PHE A 188 -8.92 -11.94 13.03
CA PHE A 188 -8.07 -12.32 11.92
C PHE A 188 -6.82 -13.09 12.36
#